data_AF-A0A0A9WYY4-F1
#
_entry.id   AF-A0A0A9WYY4-F1
#
_cell.length_a   1.000
_cell.length_b   1.000
_cell.length_c   1.000
_cell.angle_alpha   90.00
_cell.angle_beta   90.00
_cell.angle_gamma   90.00
#
_symmetry.space_group_name_H-M   'P 1'
#
loop_
_entity.id
_entity.type
_entity.pdbx_description
1 polymer ?
#
loop_
_entity_poly.entity_id
_entity_poly.type
_entity_poly.pdbx_seq_one_letter_code
_entity_poly.pdbx_strand_id
1 'polypeptide(L)'
;ATSTSTPYNPEGNGLVERYNGILWKTISMALKNNGLSTSRWEEVLQESLHAIRSLLCTSINCTPHERMFSHARRSTNGIAVPSWLANPGKVLMKSHVRTSKYSPLVEEVDLIEANPDYALIRRADGRESTVSLKHLAPRGDDSIFGHQESEASSRTPNPLVQEQVPPSEIDQEPSEPSELPIAPSFQSSSPSHEATPSTAAEGP
;
A
#
# COMPACT_ATOMS: atom_id res chain seq x y z
N ALA A 1 10.80 -23.59 1.66
CA ALA A 1 9.89 -24.61 1.13
C ALA A 1 9.56 -24.24 -0.32
N THR A 2 9.79 -25.13 -1.27
CA THR A 2 9.43 -24.88 -2.68
C THR A 2 8.28 -25.83 -3.00
N SER A 3 7.06 -25.32 -2.91
CA SER A 3 5.87 -26.06 -3.33
C SER A 3 5.58 -25.67 -4.78
N THR A 4 5.53 -26.65 -5.68
CA THR A 4 5.12 -26.45 -7.07
C THR A 4 3.61 -26.62 -7.16
N SER A 5 2.95 -25.79 -7.98
CA SER A 5 1.52 -25.94 -8.26
C SER A 5 1.24 -27.30 -8.92
N THR A 6 0.02 -27.81 -8.73
CA THR A 6 -0.41 -29.06 -9.38
C THR A 6 -0.38 -28.91 -10.91
N PRO A 7 0.06 -29.94 -11.65
CA PRO A 7 0.10 -29.89 -13.12
C PRO A 7 -1.25 -29.52 -13.71
N TYR A 8 -1.24 -28.65 -14.73
CA TYR A 8 -2.43 -28.20 -15.48
C TYR A 8 -3.56 -27.59 -14.62
N ASN A 9 -3.23 -27.11 -13.42
CA ASN A 9 -4.18 -26.44 -12.55
C ASN A 9 -3.83 -24.94 -12.39
N PRO A 10 -4.26 -24.07 -13.32
CA PRO A 10 -3.94 -22.64 -13.25
C PRO A 10 -4.60 -21.94 -12.06
N GLU A 11 -5.68 -22.49 -11.50
CA GLU A 11 -6.39 -21.90 -10.36
C GLU A 11 -5.53 -21.84 -9.10
N GLY A 12 -4.62 -22.80 -8.93
CA GLY A 12 -3.65 -22.80 -7.82
C GLY A 12 -2.78 -21.55 -7.76
N ASN A 13 -2.53 -20.91 -8.91
CA ASN A 13 -1.79 -19.65 -9.04
C ASN A 13 -2.70 -18.45 -9.34
N GLY A 14 -4.00 -18.57 -9.05
CA GLY A 14 -5.03 -17.62 -9.50
C GLY A 14 -4.79 -16.16 -9.10
N LEU A 15 -4.08 -15.90 -8.00
CA LEU A 15 -3.66 -14.54 -7.64
C LEU A 15 -2.70 -13.94 -8.69
N VAL A 16 -1.66 -14.68 -9.07
CA VAL A 16 -0.69 -14.23 -10.08
C VAL A 16 -1.37 -14.10 -11.44
N GLU A 17 -2.22 -15.06 -11.82
CA GLU A 17 -2.94 -15.00 -13.09
C GLU A 17 -3.89 -13.80 -13.19
N ARG A 18 -4.60 -13.49 -12.09
CA ARG A 18 -5.41 -12.27 -12.00
C ARG A 18 -4.55 -11.02 -12.16
N TYR A 19 -3.38 -10.99 -11.53
CA TYR A 19 -2.44 -9.87 -11.65
C TYR A 19 -1.88 -9.73 -13.08
N ASN A 20 -1.61 -10.83 -13.78
CA ASN A 20 -1.22 -10.81 -15.19
C ASN A 20 -2.29 -10.10 -16.04
N GLY A 21 -3.57 -10.39 -15.79
CA GLY A 21 -4.69 -9.72 -16.45
C GLY A 21 -4.78 -8.22 -16.12
N ILE A 22 -4.55 -7.82 -14.87
CA ILE A 22 -4.52 -6.40 -14.47
C ILE A 22 -3.36 -5.67 -15.14
N LEU A 23 -2.17 -6.31 -15.17
CA LEU A 23 -0.98 -5.76 -15.81
C LEU A 23 -1.23 -5.50 -17.29
N TRP A 24 -1.75 -6.50 -18.02
CA TRP A 24 -2.03 -6.35 -19.45
C TRP A 24 -3.09 -5.28 -19.74
N LYS A 25 -4.14 -5.17 -18.91
CA LYS A 25 -5.15 -4.09 -19.05
C LYS A 25 -4.54 -2.72 -18.84
N THR A 26 -3.66 -2.57 -17.85
CA THR A 26 -2.98 -1.30 -17.55
C THR A 26 -2.05 -0.90 -18.69
N ILE A 27 -1.25 -1.85 -19.21
CA ILE A 27 -0.40 -1.67 -20.40
C ILE A 27 -1.24 -1.26 -21.60
N SER A 28 -2.34 -1.96 -21.87
CA SER A 28 -3.24 -1.66 -22.99
C SER A 28 -3.84 -0.25 -22.89
N MET A 29 -4.16 0.20 -21.68
CA MET A 29 -4.63 1.55 -21.42
C MET A 29 -3.54 2.59 -21.65
N ALA A 30 -2.33 2.36 -21.14
CA ALA A 30 -1.19 3.27 -21.31
C ALA A 30 -0.75 3.36 -22.79
N LEU A 31 -0.78 2.25 -23.54
CA LEU A 31 -0.51 2.24 -24.98
C LEU A 31 -1.52 3.09 -25.74
N LYS A 32 -2.81 2.96 -25.43
CA LYS A 32 -3.87 3.78 -26.03
C LYS A 32 -3.70 5.27 -25.71
N ASN A 33 -3.32 5.58 -24.46
CA ASN A 33 -3.07 6.96 -24.04
C ASN A 33 -1.92 7.61 -24.81
N ASN A 34 -0.86 6.85 -25.10
CA ASN A 34 0.31 7.31 -25.84
C ASN A 34 0.20 7.13 -27.37
N GLY A 35 -0.90 6.56 -27.89
CA GLY A 35 -1.08 6.29 -29.33
C GLY A 35 -0.10 5.24 -29.90
N LEU A 36 0.42 4.34 -29.06
CA LEU A 36 1.42 3.34 -29.44
C LEU A 36 0.77 2.00 -29.85
N SER A 37 1.47 1.23 -30.68
CA SER A 37 1.06 -0.14 -31.02
C SER A 37 1.38 -1.12 -29.88
N THR A 38 0.67 -2.25 -29.84
CA THR A 38 0.86 -3.32 -28.84
C THR A 38 2.25 -3.94 -28.84
N SER A 39 2.98 -3.83 -29.94
CA SER A 39 4.37 -4.30 -30.04
C SER A 39 5.34 -3.51 -29.15
N ARG A 40 5.00 -2.26 -28.78
CA ARG A 40 5.83 -1.38 -27.95
C ARG A 40 5.42 -1.39 -26.47
N TRP A 41 4.86 -2.50 -25.99
CA TRP A 41 4.39 -2.66 -24.62
C TRP A 41 5.47 -2.39 -23.57
N GLU A 42 6.75 -2.63 -23.88
CA GLU A 42 7.89 -2.38 -22.99
C GLU A 42 8.05 -0.90 -22.63
N GLU A 43 7.73 0.02 -23.56
CA GLU A 43 7.86 1.47 -23.33
C GLU A 43 6.95 1.95 -22.19
N VAL A 44 5.74 1.37 -22.10
CA VAL A 44 4.74 1.72 -21.07
C VAL A 44 4.78 0.79 -19.85
N LEU A 45 5.66 -0.21 -19.84
CA LEU A 45 5.70 -1.21 -18.78
C LEU A 45 6.02 -0.57 -17.43
N GLN A 46 7.02 0.31 -17.39
CA GLN A 46 7.43 0.99 -16.14
C GLN A 46 6.32 1.88 -15.59
N GLU A 47 5.64 2.63 -16.47
CA GLU A 47 4.48 3.45 -16.10
C GLU A 47 3.34 2.59 -15.56
N SER A 48 3.01 1.49 -16.24
CA SER A 48 1.95 0.56 -15.84
C SER A 48 2.24 -0.09 -14.48
N LEU A 49 3.46 -0.59 -14.32
CA LEU A 49 3.96 -1.15 -13.06
C LEU A 49 3.98 -0.13 -11.94
N HIS A 50 4.25 1.13 -12.26
CA HIS A 50 4.16 2.20 -11.30
C HIS A 50 2.72 2.41 -10.84
N ALA A 51 1.78 2.58 -11.79
CA ALA A 51 0.38 2.79 -11.50
C ALA A 51 -0.19 1.68 -10.61
N ILE A 52 0.07 0.41 -10.94
CA ILE A 52 -0.42 -0.74 -10.16
C ILE A 52 0.06 -0.70 -8.70
N ARG A 53 1.30 -0.25 -8.45
CA ARG A 53 1.87 -0.19 -7.08
C ARG A 53 1.44 1.05 -6.30
N SER A 54 1.09 2.13 -6.99
CA SER A 54 0.81 3.44 -6.39
C SER A 54 -0.68 3.78 -6.33
N LEU A 55 -1.56 3.06 -7.03
CA LEU A 55 -3.00 3.30 -6.99
C LEU A 55 -3.64 2.63 -5.77
N LEU A 56 -4.66 3.30 -5.21
CA LEU A 56 -5.43 2.80 -4.07
C LEU A 56 -6.12 1.49 -4.46
N CYS A 57 -5.85 0.44 -3.69
CA CYS A 57 -6.57 -0.82 -3.85
C CYS A 57 -7.78 -0.82 -2.91
N THR A 58 -8.98 -0.77 -3.48
CA THR A 58 -10.24 -0.62 -2.73
C THR A 58 -10.53 -1.78 -1.78
N SER A 59 -9.98 -2.97 -2.02
CA SER A 59 -10.17 -4.13 -1.13
C SER A 59 -9.33 -4.07 0.15
N ILE A 60 -8.18 -3.38 0.11
CA ILE A 60 -7.26 -3.26 1.25
C ILE A 60 -7.17 -1.82 1.78
N ASN A 61 -7.90 -0.88 1.16
CA ASN A 61 -7.95 0.54 1.47
C ASN A 61 -6.56 1.24 1.58
N CYS A 62 -5.55 0.69 0.91
CA CYS A 62 -4.21 1.26 0.85
C CYS A 62 -3.54 0.86 -0.48
N THR A 63 -2.40 1.44 -0.80
CA THR A 63 -1.63 1.04 -1.98
C THR A 63 -0.86 -0.26 -1.70
N PRO A 64 -0.65 -1.14 -2.70
CA PRO A 64 0.20 -2.33 -2.53
C PRO A 64 1.61 -2.00 -2.03
N HIS A 65 2.14 -0.83 -2.40
CA HIS A 65 3.45 -0.38 -1.93
C HIS A 65 3.46 -0.01 -0.45
N GLU A 66 2.49 0.77 0.03
CA GLU A 66 2.37 1.12 1.46
C GLU A 66 2.24 -0.13 2.32
N ARG A 67 1.45 -1.11 1.86
CA ARG A 67 1.30 -2.37 2.58
C ARG A 67 2.60 -3.17 2.68
N MET A 68 3.49 -3.06 1.70
CA MET A 68 4.75 -3.81 1.66
C MET A 68 5.90 -3.10 2.38
N PHE A 69 5.97 -1.76 2.27
CA PHE A 69 7.11 -0.97 2.75
C PHE A 69 6.77 -0.03 3.91
N SER A 70 5.52 0.02 4.35
CA SER A 70 5.03 0.89 5.44
C SER A 70 5.26 2.38 5.22
N HIS A 71 5.45 2.80 3.96
CA HIS A 71 5.56 4.20 3.57
C HIS A 71 4.94 4.44 2.18
N ALA A 72 4.49 5.67 1.96
CA ALA A 72 3.94 6.10 0.67
C ALA A 72 4.99 5.95 -0.44
N ARG A 73 4.52 5.58 -1.63
CA ARG A 73 5.38 5.50 -2.82
C ARG A 73 5.60 6.89 -3.39
N ARG A 74 6.86 7.21 -3.74
CA ARG A 74 7.17 8.46 -4.46
C ARG A 74 6.58 8.41 -5.88
N SER A 75 6.09 9.55 -6.37
CA SER A 75 5.51 9.70 -7.71
C SER A 75 6.48 9.25 -8.82
N THR A 76 5.93 8.77 -9.95
CA THR A 76 6.69 8.33 -11.14
C THR A 76 7.48 9.46 -11.76
N ASN A 77 6.91 10.67 -11.70
CA ASN A 77 7.41 11.87 -12.35
C ASN A 77 7.85 12.93 -11.33
N GLY A 78 7.58 12.72 -10.04
CA GLY A 78 7.72 13.75 -9.02
C GLY A 78 8.95 13.54 -8.17
N ILE A 79 9.90 14.48 -8.26
CA ILE A 79 10.90 14.65 -7.22
C ILE A 79 10.14 15.09 -5.96
N ALA A 80 9.82 14.14 -5.10
CA ALA A 80 9.08 14.41 -3.87
C ALA A 80 10.04 14.94 -2.80
N VAL A 81 9.78 16.16 -2.34
CA VAL A 81 10.44 16.75 -1.19
C VAL A 81 9.90 16.08 0.09
N PRO A 82 10.75 15.65 1.04
CA PRO A 82 10.28 15.11 2.31
C PRO A 82 9.31 16.06 3.04
N SER A 83 8.31 15.53 3.75
CA SER A 83 7.31 16.35 4.45
C SER A 83 7.93 17.38 5.41
N TRP A 84 9.05 17.03 6.04
CA TRP A 84 9.79 17.91 6.94
C TRP A 84 10.45 19.11 6.27
N LEU A 85 10.63 19.03 4.95
CA LEU A 85 11.21 20.07 4.13
C LEU A 85 10.13 20.83 3.33
N ALA A 86 8.88 20.34 3.35
CA ALA A 86 7.75 20.99 2.69
C ALA A 86 7.22 22.20 3.50
N ASN A 87 7.38 22.17 4.82
CA ASN A 87 6.92 23.24 5.71
C ASN A 87 8.10 24.03 6.25
N PRO A 88 8.04 25.38 6.25
CA PRO A 88 9.03 26.22 6.91
C PRO A 88 9.12 25.86 8.41
N GLY A 89 10.34 25.84 8.95
CA GLY A 89 10.54 25.43 10.35
C GLY A 89 12.00 25.26 10.73
N LYS A 90 12.25 24.93 12.01
CA LYS A 90 13.60 24.72 12.51
C LYS A 90 14.15 23.37 12.04
N VAL A 91 15.27 23.41 11.34
CA VAL A 91 15.99 22.23 10.81
C VAL A 91 17.45 22.26 11.22
N LEU A 92 18.11 21.12 11.16
CA LEU A 92 19.55 21.01 11.47
C LEU A 92 20.36 21.09 10.19
N MET A 93 21.33 21.99 10.14
CA MET A 93 22.29 22.12 9.04
C MET A 93 23.66 21.61 9.47
N LYS A 94 24.32 20.79 8.64
CA LYS A 94 25.70 20.38 8.86
C LYS A 94 26.66 21.58 8.77
N SER A 95 27.56 21.69 9.75
CA SER A 95 28.64 22.69 9.72
C SER A 95 29.85 22.15 8.92
N HIS A 96 30.14 22.75 7.76
CA HIS A 96 31.27 22.35 6.90
C HIS A 96 32.60 22.93 7.36
N VAL A 97 32.59 24.12 7.97
CA VAL A 97 33.80 24.82 8.40
C VAL A 97 33.89 24.73 9.93
N ARG A 98 34.86 23.96 10.41
CA ARG A 98 35.11 23.76 11.84
C ARG A 98 36.47 24.31 12.21
N THR A 99 36.49 25.27 13.14
CA THR A 99 37.73 25.86 13.67
C THR A 99 38.32 25.08 14.84
N SER A 100 37.53 24.20 15.47
CA SER A 100 37.95 23.40 16.63
C SER A 100 37.26 22.03 16.63
N LYS A 101 37.93 21.01 17.19
CA LYS A 101 37.36 19.67 17.39
C LYS A 101 36.12 19.68 18.28
N TYR A 102 36.01 20.67 19.16
CA TYR A 102 34.90 20.83 20.12
C TYR A 102 33.73 21.67 19.56
N SER A 103 33.85 22.19 18.34
CA SER A 103 32.74 22.91 17.69
C SER A 103 31.60 21.94 17.34
N PRO A 104 30.34 22.37 17.47
CA PRO A 104 29.18 21.55 17.13
C PRO A 104 29.21 21.14 15.66
N LEU A 105 28.81 19.90 15.38
CA LEU A 105 28.79 19.34 14.03
C LEU A 105 27.61 19.85 13.19
N VAL A 106 26.55 20.30 13.88
CA VAL A 106 25.30 20.75 13.30
C VAL A 106 24.89 22.07 13.94
N GLU A 107 24.23 22.91 13.16
CA GLU A 107 23.71 24.23 13.52
C GLU A 107 22.19 24.22 13.30
N GLU A 108 21.42 24.74 14.26
CA GLU A 108 19.98 24.94 14.07
C GLU A 108 19.73 26.16 13.19
N VAL A 109 18.95 25.98 12.12
CA VAL A 109 18.61 27.03 11.16
C VAL A 109 17.11 27.02 10.87
N ASP A 110 16.58 28.17 10.46
CA ASP A 110 15.21 28.28 9.98
C ASP A 110 15.15 27.94 8.49
N LEU A 111 14.38 26.92 8.14
CA LEU A 111 13.98 26.66 6.77
C LEU A 111 12.93 27.69 6.34
N ILE A 112 13.22 28.45 5.29
CA ILE A 112 12.29 29.40 4.69
C ILE A 112 11.52 28.73 3.55
N GLU A 113 12.26 28.17 2.59
CA GLU A 113 11.70 27.54 1.40
C GLU A 113 12.61 26.38 0.98
N ALA A 114 12.02 25.34 0.40
CA ALA A 114 12.79 24.30 -0.25
C ALA A 114 12.16 23.84 -1.55
N ASN A 115 13.02 23.43 -2.47
CA ASN A 115 12.67 22.70 -3.66
C ASN A 115 13.50 21.40 -3.71
N PRO A 116 13.29 20.52 -4.70
CA PRO A 116 14.06 19.30 -4.89
C PRO A 116 15.59 19.42 -4.95
N ASP A 117 16.12 20.57 -5.34
CA ASP A 117 17.54 20.76 -5.62
C ASP A 117 18.28 21.47 -4.48
N TYR A 118 17.63 22.45 -3.85
CA TYR A 118 18.18 23.28 -2.80
C TYR A 118 17.11 23.80 -1.83
N ALA A 119 17.59 24.32 -0.69
CA ALA A 119 16.77 24.98 0.31
C ALA A 119 17.34 26.36 0.63
N LEU A 120 16.46 27.31 0.91
CA LEU A 120 16.78 28.62 1.46
C LEU A 120 16.61 28.55 2.98
N ILE A 121 17.71 28.82 3.70
CA ILE A 121 17.73 28.81 5.16
C ILE A 121 18.16 30.15 5.72
N ARG A 122 17.67 30.49 6.91
CA ARG A 122 18.07 31.64 7.71
C ARG A 122 18.80 31.18 8.96
N ARG A 123 20.01 31.68 9.13
CA ARG A 123 20.86 31.45 10.31
C ARG A 123 20.43 32.36 11.46
N ALA A 124 20.94 32.08 12.66
CA ALA A 124 20.62 32.86 13.87
C ALA A 124 21.08 34.34 13.79
N ASP A 125 22.06 34.63 12.94
CA ASP A 125 22.53 35.99 12.63
C ASP A 125 21.58 36.78 11.71
N GLY A 126 20.48 36.15 11.27
CA GLY A 126 19.51 36.72 10.33
C GLY A 126 19.93 36.61 8.86
N ARG A 127 21.10 36.00 8.57
CA ARG A 127 21.59 35.84 7.21
C ARG A 127 20.90 34.67 6.50
N GLU A 128 20.42 34.95 5.30
CA GLU A 128 19.85 33.94 4.41
C GLU A 128 20.93 33.33 3.51
N SER A 129 20.84 32.02 3.28
CA SER A 129 21.77 31.29 2.44
C SER A 129 21.11 30.10 1.76
N THR A 130 21.55 29.81 0.54
CA THR A 130 21.12 28.64 -0.21
C THR A 130 22.00 27.44 0.11
N VAL A 131 21.38 26.31 0.45
CA VAL A 131 22.07 25.08 0.88
C VAL A 131 21.52 23.86 0.16
N SER A 132 22.38 22.86 -0.05
CA SER A 132 21.95 21.56 -0.59
C SER A 132 21.16 20.77 0.45
N LEU A 133 20.11 20.07 -0.01
CA LEU A 133 19.26 19.23 0.85
C LEU A 133 20.02 18.15 1.61
N LYS A 134 21.14 17.67 1.05
CA LYS A 134 22.00 16.65 1.68
C LYS A 134 22.69 17.13 2.96
N HIS A 135 22.71 18.45 3.19
CA HIS A 135 23.30 19.05 4.37
C HIS A 135 22.27 19.38 5.45
N LEU A 136 20.98 19.12 5.18
CA LEU A 136 19.90 19.36 6.11
C LEU A 136 19.41 18.04 6.71
N ALA A 137 18.97 18.11 7.96
CA ALA A 137 18.35 17.01 8.67
C ALA A 137 17.14 17.52 9.46
N PRO A 138 16.09 16.69 9.62
CA PRO A 138 15.00 17.02 10.52
C PRO A 138 15.50 17.11 11.97
N ARG A 139 14.88 17.98 12.77
CA ARG A 139 15.25 18.21 14.17
C ARG A 139 14.96 16.99 15.08
N GLY A 140 14.13 16.06 14.63
CA GLY A 140 13.77 14.84 15.37
C GLY A 140 12.57 14.98 16.30
N ASP A 141 11.92 16.15 16.33
CA ASP A 141 10.67 16.34 17.07
C ASP A 141 9.49 15.79 16.24
N ASP A 142 8.67 14.93 16.85
CA ASP A 142 7.56 14.20 16.20
C ASP A 142 6.51 15.09 15.52
N SER A 143 6.52 16.40 15.78
CA SER A 143 5.67 17.42 15.13
C SER A 143 5.77 17.46 13.59
N ILE A 144 6.77 16.81 13.02
CA ILE A 144 7.10 16.84 11.59
C ILE A 144 6.48 15.68 10.80
N PHE A 145 6.20 14.56 11.47
CA PHE A 145 5.42 13.47 10.88
C PHE A 145 3.97 13.83 11.10
N GLY A 146 3.32 14.38 10.07
CA GLY A 146 1.91 14.77 10.15
C GLY A 146 1.11 13.71 10.87
N HIS A 147 0.45 14.10 11.97
CA HIS A 147 -0.54 13.28 12.64
C HIS A 147 -1.53 12.79 11.58
N GLN A 148 -1.47 11.50 11.22
CA GLN A 148 -2.73 10.82 10.95
C GLN A 148 -3.42 10.82 12.30
N GLU A 149 -4.44 11.67 12.48
CA GLU A 149 -5.36 11.59 13.60
C GLU A 149 -5.95 10.18 13.64
N SER A 150 -5.30 9.31 14.39
CA SER A 150 -5.97 8.19 15.01
C SER A 150 -6.68 8.80 16.22
N GLU A 151 -7.94 9.19 16.04
CA GLU A 151 -8.87 9.44 17.14
C GLU A 151 -9.02 8.15 17.95
N ALA A 152 -8.08 7.92 18.85
CA ALA A 152 -8.17 6.89 19.86
C ALA A 152 -7.32 7.32 21.06
N SER A 153 -7.83 8.24 21.87
CA SER A 153 -7.95 8.05 23.32
C SER A 153 -8.41 9.34 24.02
N SER A 154 -9.69 9.37 24.39
CA SER A 154 -10.13 9.99 25.65
C SER A 154 -11.55 9.51 25.99
N ARG A 155 -11.71 8.22 26.30
CA ARG A 155 -12.87 7.78 27.08
C ARG A 155 -12.48 7.75 28.54
N THR A 156 -12.85 8.80 29.25
CA THR A 156 -12.90 8.81 30.71
C THR A 156 -13.87 7.72 31.20
N PRO A 157 -13.53 6.94 32.25
CA PRO A 157 -14.45 5.96 32.81
C PRO A 157 -15.48 6.68 33.70
N ASN A 158 -16.74 6.67 33.28
CA ASN A 158 -17.84 7.10 34.15
C ASN A 158 -18.10 6.03 35.23
N PRO A 159 -18.30 6.41 36.51
CA PRO A 159 -18.67 5.47 37.55
C PRO A 159 -20.15 5.06 37.46
N LEU A 160 -20.37 3.77 37.69
CA LEU A 160 -21.63 3.04 37.73
C LEU A 160 -22.50 3.55 38.91
N VAL A 161 -23.68 4.11 38.62
CA VAL A 161 -24.77 4.23 39.60
C VAL A 161 -25.82 3.18 39.22
N GLN A 162 -25.95 2.16 40.07
CA GLN A 162 -27.02 1.17 40.00
C GLN A 162 -28.30 1.76 40.59
N GLU A 163 -29.33 1.92 39.76
CA GLU A 163 -30.70 2.07 40.23
C GLU A 163 -31.46 0.77 39.97
N GLN A 164 -32.26 0.40 40.97
CA GLN A 164 -32.79 -0.93 41.28
C GLN A 164 -33.86 -1.43 40.28
N VAL A 165 -33.94 -2.75 40.13
CA VAL A 165 -35.11 -3.45 39.57
C VAL A 165 -36.04 -3.87 40.72
N PRO A 166 -37.37 -3.93 40.50
CA PRO A 166 -38.08 -5.13 40.92
C PRO A 166 -39.01 -5.71 39.83
N PRO A 167 -39.40 -6.99 39.96
CA PRO A 167 -39.73 -7.89 38.86
C PRO A 167 -41.25 -8.07 38.65
N SER A 168 -41.63 -8.63 37.51
CA SER A 168 -42.92 -9.32 37.38
C SER A 168 -42.75 -10.55 36.50
N GLU A 169 -43.09 -11.69 37.11
CA GLU A 169 -43.18 -13.04 36.61
C GLU A 169 -44.14 -13.14 35.41
N ILE A 170 -43.90 -14.09 34.50
CA ILE A 170 -44.88 -15.07 34.00
C ILE A 170 -44.10 -16.20 33.30
N ASP A 171 -44.30 -17.40 33.82
CA ASP A 171 -43.92 -18.70 33.28
C ASP A 171 -44.45 -18.95 31.85
N GLN A 172 -43.67 -19.65 31.03
CA GLN A 172 -44.06 -20.94 30.41
C GLN A 172 -42.96 -21.52 29.49
N GLU A 173 -42.43 -22.68 29.89
CA GLU A 173 -41.81 -23.73 29.05
C GLU A 173 -42.93 -24.45 28.23
N PRO A 174 -42.68 -25.43 27.33
CA PRO A 174 -41.50 -25.82 26.52
C PRO A 174 -41.85 -25.90 25.02
N SER A 175 -40.86 -26.19 24.15
CA SER A 175 -40.82 -27.39 23.26
C SER A 175 -40.00 -27.20 21.97
N GLU A 176 -39.09 -28.15 21.76
CA GLU A 176 -38.46 -28.52 20.49
C GLU A 176 -39.52 -29.13 19.55
N PRO A 177 -39.38 -29.01 18.21
CA PRO A 177 -39.03 -30.22 17.48
C PRO A 177 -38.15 -30.04 16.22
N SER A 178 -37.56 -31.18 15.87
CA SER A 178 -36.77 -31.60 14.72
C SER A 178 -37.37 -31.33 13.31
N GLU A 179 -36.47 -31.24 12.31
CA GLU A 179 -36.51 -31.76 10.92
C GLU A 179 -36.05 -30.79 9.79
N LEU A 180 -34.95 -31.17 9.12
CA LEU A 180 -34.53 -30.79 7.76
C LEU A 180 -35.51 -31.42 6.72
N PRO A 181 -35.56 -31.08 5.39
CA PRO A 181 -34.40 -30.81 4.51
C PRO A 181 -34.63 -29.91 3.25
N ILE A 182 -33.58 -29.80 2.43
CA ILE A 182 -33.54 -29.81 0.94
C ILE A 182 -32.72 -28.66 0.33
N ALA A 183 -31.54 -29.04 -0.16
CA ALA A 183 -30.73 -28.28 -1.10
C ALA A 183 -31.27 -28.42 -2.53
N PRO A 184 -31.17 -27.39 -3.40
CA PRO A 184 -31.43 -27.56 -4.82
C PRO A 184 -30.21 -28.11 -5.56
N SER A 185 -30.41 -29.28 -6.19
CA SER A 185 -29.51 -29.94 -7.12
C SER A 185 -29.26 -29.10 -8.37
N PHE A 186 -27.99 -28.86 -8.72
CA PHE A 186 -27.59 -28.49 -10.08
C PHE A 186 -27.07 -29.75 -10.79
N GLN A 187 -27.79 -30.19 -11.81
CA GLN A 187 -27.39 -31.27 -12.71
C GLN A 187 -26.31 -30.77 -13.68
N SER A 188 -25.12 -31.38 -13.67
CA SER A 188 -24.19 -31.32 -14.81
C SER A 188 -24.21 -32.67 -15.53
N SER A 189 -24.81 -32.69 -16.71
CA SER A 189 -24.77 -33.82 -17.63
C SER A 189 -23.40 -33.86 -18.32
N SER A 190 -22.63 -34.93 -18.09
CA SER A 190 -21.48 -35.32 -18.93
C SER A 190 -21.92 -36.37 -19.94
N PRO A 191 -21.43 -36.38 -21.18
CA PRO A 191 -21.41 -37.57 -22.00
C PRO A 191 -20.04 -38.25 -21.93
N SER A 192 -20.01 -39.47 -21.39
CA SER A 192 -18.96 -40.47 -21.60
C SER A 192 -19.26 -41.25 -22.87
N HIS A 193 -18.28 -41.42 -23.75
CA HIS A 193 -18.22 -42.62 -24.59
C HIS A 193 -16.79 -43.15 -24.63
N GLU A 194 -16.72 -44.45 -24.47
CA GLU A 194 -15.60 -45.30 -24.09
C GLU A 194 -15.10 -46.12 -25.30
N ALA A 195 -13.83 -46.53 -25.18
CA ALA A 195 -13.14 -47.67 -25.78
C ALA A 195 -12.71 -47.68 -27.26
N THR A 196 -11.41 -47.99 -27.39
CA THR A 196 -10.61 -48.42 -28.54
C THR A 196 -10.97 -49.85 -29.02
N PRO A 197 -10.39 -50.36 -30.13
CA PRO A 197 -9.16 -51.16 -29.94
C PRO A 197 -8.09 -51.06 -31.06
N SER A 198 -6.89 -51.46 -30.63
CA SER A 198 -5.64 -51.85 -31.32
C SER A 198 -5.74 -52.47 -32.74
N THR A 199 -4.75 -52.22 -33.61
CA THR A 199 -3.99 -53.24 -34.39
C THR A 199 -2.70 -52.63 -34.98
N ALA A 200 -1.69 -53.48 -35.14
CA ALA A 200 -0.28 -53.22 -35.37
C ALA A 200 0.18 -53.12 -36.84
N ALA A 201 1.42 -52.61 -36.98
CA ALA A 201 2.51 -53.05 -37.89
C ALA A 201 2.52 -52.72 -39.40
N GLU A 202 3.79 -52.56 -39.84
CA GLU A 202 4.39 -52.62 -41.18
C GLU A 202 4.55 -51.34 -42.03
N GLY A 203 5.78 -51.18 -42.52
CA GLY A 203 6.28 -50.11 -43.39
C GLY A 203 5.83 -50.26 -44.85
N PRO A 204 6.35 -49.40 -45.74
CA PRO A 204 7.69 -49.63 -46.32
C PRO A 204 8.61 -48.40 -46.33
#